data_AF-A0A453NMH1-F1
#
_entry.id   AF-A0A453NMH1-F1
#
_cell.length_a   1.000
_cell.length_b   1.000
_cell.length_c   1.000
_cell.angle_alpha   90.00
_cell.angle_beta   90.00
_cell.angle_gamma   90.00
#
_symmetry.space_group_name_H-M   'P 1'
#
loop_
_entity.id
_entity.type
_entity.pdbx_description
1 polymer ?
#
loop_
_entity_poly.entity_id
_entity_poly.type
_entity_poly.pdbx_seq_one_letter_code
_entity_poly.pdbx_strand_id
1 'polypeptide(L)'
;RRPSMQHGAKLQCAEAGYGKMGICGLSMGGVHAAMVGSLHPTPIATLPFLAPHSAVVPFCEGLYRHATAWEALREDAAALAKDATSLTEDAASGISIEQVKDRLRSVLSLTDVTRFPLPKNPQAVIFVGATDDGYIPRHSVMELQKAWPGSEVRWVTGGHVSSFLLHNDSFRKAIVDALDRL
;
A
#
# COMPACT_ATOMS: atom_id res chain seq x y z
N ARG A 1 -0.36 -33.00 -9.05
CA ARG A 1 -0.87 -31.92 -8.18
C ARG A 1 0.34 -31.30 -7.48
N ARG A 2 0.73 -30.06 -7.80
CA ARG A 2 1.77 -29.36 -7.02
C ARG A 2 1.15 -29.01 -5.66
N PRO A 3 1.82 -29.26 -4.53
CA PRO A 3 1.38 -28.69 -3.27
C PRO A 3 1.36 -27.16 -3.47
N SER A 4 0.24 -26.51 -3.15
CA SER A 4 0.17 -25.06 -3.20
C SER A 4 1.26 -24.50 -2.28
N MET A 5 2.13 -23.62 -2.78
CA MET A 5 3.22 -23.02 -1.99
C MET A 5 2.76 -22.47 -0.63
N GLN A 6 1.50 -22.02 -0.53
CA GLN A 6 0.90 -21.48 0.68
C GLN A 6 0.61 -22.52 1.78
N HIS A 7 0.24 -23.75 1.42
CA HIS A 7 0.21 -24.87 2.38
C HIS A 7 1.63 -25.19 2.87
N GLY A 8 2.63 -25.05 1.99
CA GLY A 8 4.03 -25.23 2.32
C GLY A 8 4.53 -24.26 3.39
N ALA A 9 4.29 -22.94 3.23
CA ALA A 9 4.78 -21.94 4.20
C ALA A 9 4.18 -22.12 5.60
N LYS A 10 2.88 -22.46 5.68
CA LYS A 10 2.21 -22.76 6.96
C LYS A 10 2.72 -24.04 7.60
N LEU A 11 2.82 -25.12 6.83
CA LEU A 11 3.37 -26.38 7.34
C LEU A 11 4.80 -26.16 7.81
N GLN A 12 5.62 -25.44 7.05
CA GLN A 12 7.02 -25.18 7.38
C GLN A 12 7.17 -24.31 8.65
N CYS A 13 6.31 -23.31 8.85
CA CYS A 13 6.31 -22.53 10.09
C CYS A 13 5.85 -23.36 11.29
N ALA A 14 4.80 -24.16 11.13
CA ALA A 14 4.29 -25.04 12.17
C ALA A 14 5.27 -26.16 12.54
N GLU A 15 5.92 -26.77 11.54
CA GLU A 15 6.99 -27.76 11.69
C GLU A 15 8.22 -27.16 12.39
N ALA A 16 8.49 -25.87 12.18
CA ALA A 16 9.52 -25.12 12.89
C ALA A 16 9.08 -24.59 14.28
N GLY A 17 7.86 -24.92 14.72
CA GLY A 17 7.33 -24.56 16.05
C GLY A 17 6.72 -23.16 16.17
N TYR A 18 6.53 -22.43 15.07
CA TYR A 18 5.91 -21.11 15.08
C TYR A 18 4.37 -21.21 15.03
N GLY A 19 3.69 -20.74 16.09
CA GLY A 19 2.23 -20.82 16.22
C GLY A 19 1.45 -19.59 15.74
N LYS A 20 2.06 -18.40 15.80
CA LYS A 20 1.46 -17.11 15.39
C LYS A 20 2.26 -16.51 14.24
N MET A 21 1.57 -16.08 13.19
CA MET A 21 2.20 -15.45 12.03
C MET A 21 1.70 -14.02 11.86
N GLY A 22 2.60 -13.12 11.52
CA GLY A 22 2.26 -11.74 11.18
C GLY A 22 3.07 -11.25 10.01
N ILE A 23 2.55 -10.23 9.34
CA ILE A 23 3.25 -9.47 8.31
C ILE A 23 3.19 -7.99 8.65
N CYS A 24 4.33 -7.33 8.58
CA CYS A 24 4.44 -5.89 8.68
C CYS A 24 5.23 -5.35 7.48
N GLY A 25 5.01 -4.09 7.18
CA GLY A 25 5.78 -3.40 6.16
C GLY A 25 5.59 -1.90 6.27
N LEU A 26 6.60 -1.16 5.82
CA LEU A 26 6.63 0.29 5.87
C LEU A 26 6.42 0.89 4.47
N SER A 27 5.61 1.94 4.36
CA SER A 27 5.37 2.66 3.09
C SER A 27 4.81 1.72 2.02
N MET A 28 5.47 1.60 0.86
CA MET A 28 5.16 0.58 -0.15
C MET A 28 5.11 -0.84 0.42
N GLY A 29 6.01 -1.18 1.37
CA GLY A 29 5.97 -2.46 2.07
C GLY A 29 4.71 -2.62 2.91
N GLY A 30 4.16 -1.53 3.45
CA GLY A 30 2.90 -1.56 4.20
C GLY A 30 1.68 -1.80 3.30
N VAL A 31 1.68 -1.25 2.08
CA VAL A 31 0.67 -1.58 1.06
C VAL A 31 0.70 -3.08 0.75
N HIS A 32 1.88 -3.65 0.53
CA HIS A 32 2.03 -5.09 0.31
C HIS A 32 1.62 -5.92 1.54
N ALA A 33 1.98 -5.49 2.75
CA ALA A 33 1.55 -6.15 3.98
C ALA A 33 0.01 -6.18 4.07
N ALA A 34 -0.65 -5.09 3.70
CA ALA A 34 -2.09 -5.01 3.64
C ALA A 34 -2.69 -5.96 2.59
N MET A 35 -2.15 -5.98 1.37
CA MET A 35 -2.56 -6.93 0.32
C MET A 35 -2.41 -8.39 0.77
N VAL A 36 -1.28 -8.73 1.40
CA VAL A 36 -1.04 -10.08 1.92
C VAL A 36 -2.01 -10.40 3.05
N GLY A 37 -2.20 -9.52 4.04
CA GLY A 37 -3.12 -9.76 5.15
C GLY A 37 -4.57 -9.98 4.71
N SER A 38 -5.00 -9.29 3.66
CA SER A 38 -6.31 -9.47 3.04
C SER A 38 -6.43 -10.81 2.30
N LEU A 39 -5.42 -11.18 1.50
CA LEU A 39 -5.46 -12.35 0.63
C LEU A 39 -4.97 -13.65 1.30
N HIS A 40 -4.41 -13.57 2.50
CA HIS A 40 -3.87 -14.73 3.19
C HIS A 40 -4.99 -15.73 3.54
N PRO A 41 -4.82 -17.05 3.29
CA PRO A 41 -5.89 -18.04 3.47
C PRO A 41 -6.35 -18.22 4.93
N THR A 42 -5.57 -17.74 5.90
CA THR A 42 -5.89 -17.82 7.33
C THR A 42 -5.62 -16.51 8.05
N PRO A 43 -6.13 -16.33 9.28
CA PRO A 43 -5.76 -15.19 10.11
C PRO A 43 -4.25 -15.06 10.28
N ILE A 44 -3.75 -13.84 10.04
CA ILE A 44 -2.39 -13.40 10.36
C ILE A 44 -2.47 -11.97 10.89
N ALA A 45 -1.56 -11.60 11.78
CA ALA A 45 -1.45 -10.22 12.23
C ALA A 45 -0.98 -9.38 11.05
N THR A 46 -1.66 -8.27 10.77
CA THR A 46 -1.37 -7.44 9.58
C THR A 46 -1.06 -6.03 10.03
N LEU A 47 0.12 -5.54 9.67
CA LEU A 47 0.65 -4.29 10.19
C LEU A 47 1.15 -3.36 9.07
N PRO A 48 0.24 -2.63 8.41
CA PRO A 48 0.60 -1.64 7.41
C PRO A 48 1.09 -0.37 8.11
N PHE A 49 2.39 -0.14 8.09
CA PHE A 49 3.01 1.03 8.70
C PHE A 49 3.23 2.12 7.66
N LEU A 50 2.79 3.33 7.97
CA LEU A 50 2.93 4.52 7.13
C LEU A 50 2.48 4.23 5.69
N ALA A 51 1.38 3.52 5.55
CA ALA A 51 0.90 2.99 4.28
C ALA A 51 -0.35 3.75 3.82
N PRO A 52 -0.40 4.20 2.55
CA PRO A 52 -1.65 4.68 1.98
C PRO A 52 -2.59 3.52 1.67
N HIS A 53 -3.86 3.84 1.45
CA HIS A 53 -4.82 2.88 0.87
C HIS A 53 -4.44 2.48 -0.57
N SER A 54 -3.73 3.34 -1.30
CA SER A 54 -3.34 3.15 -2.71
C SER A 54 -2.06 3.92 -3.04
N ALA A 55 -1.28 3.43 -3.99
CA ALA A 55 -0.15 4.15 -4.57
C ALA A 55 -0.57 5.45 -5.29
N VAL A 56 -1.85 5.61 -5.66
CA VAL A 56 -2.37 6.89 -6.18
C VAL A 56 -2.02 8.04 -5.25
N VAL A 57 -2.14 7.83 -3.94
CA VAL A 57 -2.05 8.88 -2.94
C VAL A 57 -0.68 9.57 -2.94
N PRO A 58 0.46 8.88 -2.75
CA PRO A 58 1.75 9.56 -2.75
C PRO A 58 2.09 10.25 -4.08
N PHE A 59 1.62 9.71 -5.22
CA PHE A 59 1.90 10.25 -6.56
C PHE A 59 0.99 11.40 -7.00
N CYS A 60 -0.28 11.39 -6.62
CA CYS A 60 -1.26 12.38 -7.05
C CYS A 60 -1.56 13.44 -5.99
N GLU A 61 -1.38 13.11 -4.71
CA GLU A 61 -1.77 13.96 -3.57
C GLU A 61 -0.60 14.26 -2.64
N GLY A 62 0.32 13.31 -2.46
CA GLY A 62 1.50 13.45 -1.61
C GLY A 62 2.68 14.13 -2.31
N LEU A 63 3.85 14.03 -1.68
CA LEU A 63 5.07 14.71 -2.10
C LEU A 63 5.51 14.37 -3.54
N TYR A 64 5.26 13.14 -4.02
CA TYR A 64 5.70 12.77 -5.37
C TYR A 64 4.96 13.52 -6.47
N ARG A 65 3.82 14.16 -6.19
CA ARG A 65 3.14 15.01 -7.18
C ARG A 65 4.03 16.16 -7.69
N HIS A 66 4.98 16.60 -6.85
CA HIS A 66 5.92 17.67 -7.17
C HIS A 66 7.25 17.17 -7.71
N ALA A 67 7.59 15.89 -7.47
CA ALA A 67 8.86 15.29 -7.85
C ALA A 67 8.77 14.40 -9.11
N THR A 68 7.56 14.03 -9.53
CA THR A 68 7.35 13.20 -10.70
C THR A 68 7.66 13.99 -11.96
N ALA A 69 8.47 13.41 -12.86
CA ALA A 69 8.84 13.99 -14.14
C ALA A 69 7.68 13.91 -15.14
N TRP A 70 6.64 14.72 -14.92
CA TRP A 70 5.39 14.68 -15.71
C TRP A 70 5.60 14.93 -17.20
N GLU A 71 6.55 15.79 -17.56
CA GLU A 71 6.88 16.07 -18.97
C GLU A 71 7.51 14.85 -19.65
N ALA A 72 8.45 14.17 -18.99
CA ALA A 72 9.04 12.94 -19.52
C ALA A 72 7.97 11.84 -19.72
N LEU A 73 7.07 11.68 -18.75
CA LEU A 73 5.95 10.73 -18.88
C LEU A 73 4.98 11.11 -20.02
N ARG A 74 4.81 12.41 -20.30
CA ARG A 74 4.02 12.90 -21.44
C ARG A 74 4.69 12.59 -22.77
N GLU A 75 6.00 12.81 -22.85
CA GLU A 75 6.80 12.48 -24.04
C GLU A 75 6.76 10.97 -24.33
N ASP A 76 6.96 10.13 -23.30
CA ASP A 76 6.85 8.67 -23.41
C ASP A 76 5.44 8.25 -23.86
N ALA A 77 4.39 8.87 -23.30
CA ALA A 77 3.01 8.58 -23.70
C ALA A 77 2.74 8.97 -25.16
N ALA A 78 3.30 10.11 -25.62
CA ALA A 78 3.17 10.55 -27.00
C ALA A 78 3.93 9.63 -27.97
N ALA A 79 5.12 9.15 -27.59
CA ALA A 79 5.88 8.18 -28.37
C ALA A 79 5.11 6.85 -28.52
N LEU A 80 4.61 6.31 -27.41
CA LEU A 80 3.81 5.07 -27.41
C LEU A 80 2.52 5.20 -28.23
N ALA A 81 1.87 6.37 -28.22
CA ALA A 81 0.67 6.62 -29.01
C ALA A 81 0.97 6.61 -30.52
N LYS A 82 2.11 7.18 -30.95
CA LYS A 82 2.57 7.16 -32.36
C LYS A 82 2.82 5.72 -32.84
N ASP A 83 3.45 4.91 -31.99
CA ASP A 83 3.77 3.52 -32.32
C ASP A 83 2.53 2.63 -32.43
N ALA A 84 1.51 2.90 -31.60
CA ALA A 84 0.29 2.08 -31.54
C ALA A 84 -0.71 2.34 -32.67
N THR A 85 -0.79 3.55 -33.25
CA THR A 85 -1.86 3.90 -34.20
C THR A 85 -1.46 3.83 -35.68
N SER A 86 -0.18 3.88 -36.04
CA SER A 86 0.28 3.95 -37.45
C SER A 86 -0.45 4.98 -38.35
N LEU A 87 -1.16 5.96 -37.77
CA LEU A 87 -1.87 7.03 -38.46
C LEU A 87 -1.89 8.35 -37.65
N THR A 88 -1.67 9.41 -38.43
CA THR A 88 -1.70 10.89 -38.28
C THR A 88 -1.02 11.55 -37.06
N GLU A 89 -0.14 12.51 -37.36
CA GLU A 89 0.65 13.34 -36.44
C GLU A 89 -0.19 14.13 -35.41
N ASP A 90 -1.51 14.25 -35.64
CA ASP A 90 -2.46 15.00 -34.80
C ASP A 90 -2.79 14.33 -33.46
N ALA A 91 -2.68 13.00 -33.33
CA ALA A 91 -3.02 12.29 -32.10
C ALA A 91 -1.92 12.43 -31.01
N ALA A 92 -0.66 12.56 -31.43
CA ALA A 92 0.48 12.61 -30.53
C ALA A 92 0.88 14.02 -30.09
N SER A 93 0.47 15.04 -30.85
CA SER A 93 0.67 16.46 -30.53
C SER A 93 -0.32 16.99 -29.48
N GLY A 94 -1.31 16.19 -29.07
CA GLY A 94 -2.41 16.60 -28.18
C GLY A 94 -2.44 16.00 -26.77
N ILE A 95 -1.50 15.13 -26.37
CA ILE A 95 -1.52 14.54 -25.02
C ILE A 95 -1.19 15.60 -23.97
N SER A 96 -2.14 15.90 -23.09
CA SER A 96 -1.98 16.85 -21.99
C SER A 96 -1.39 16.20 -20.74
N ILE A 97 -0.77 17.01 -19.87
CA ILE A 97 -0.27 16.55 -18.57
C ILE A 97 -1.39 15.97 -17.70
N GLU A 98 -2.61 16.51 -17.80
CA GLU A 98 -3.75 15.99 -17.05
C GLU A 98 -4.15 14.58 -17.52
N GLN A 99 -4.12 14.31 -18.83
CA GLN A 99 -4.35 12.96 -19.36
C GLN A 99 -3.28 11.97 -18.88
N VAL A 100 -2.02 12.41 -18.77
CA VAL A 100 -0.93 11.58 -18.24
C VAL A 100 -1.14 11.27 -16.76
N LYS A 101 -1.51 12.28 -15.96
CA LYS A 101 -1.84 12.10 -14.54
C LYS A 101 -3.04 11.18 -14.35
N ASP A 102 -4.08 11.32 -15.16
CA ASP A 102 -5.27 10.47 -15.11
C ASP A 102 -4.94 9.03 -15.47
N ARG A 103 -4.10 8.82 -16.49
CA ARG A 103 -3.60 7.47 -16.84
C ARG A 103 -2.80 6.87 -15.70
N LEU A 104 -1.86 7.63 -15.11
CA LEU A 104 -1.08 7.16 -13.96
C LEU A 104 -2.01 6.81 -12.78
N ARG A 105 -2.98 7.68 -12.47
CA ARG A 105 -3.98 7.43 -11.43
C ARG A 105 -4.75 6.14 -11.70
N SER A 106 -5.18 5.91 -12.93
CA SER A 106 -5.89 4.69 -13.34
C SER A 106 -5.04 3.44 -13.09
N VAL A 107 -3.78 3.44 -13.52
CA VAL A 107 -2.86 2.31 -13.31
C VAL A 107 -2.59 2.08 -11.83
N LEU A 108 -2.27 3.13 -11.07
CA LEU A 108 -1.98 3.03 -9.65
C LEU A 108 -3.21 2.66 -8.82
N SER A 109 -4.42 2.92 -9.31
CA SER A 109 -5.66 2.49 -8.64
C SER A 109 -5.81 0.98 -8.52
N LEU A 110 -5.04 0.19 -9.27
CA LEU A 110 -4.96 -1.26 -9.11
C LEU A 110 -4.33 -1.67 -7.78
N THR A 111 -3.58 -0.78 -7.14
CA THR A 111 -2.97 -0.99 -5.82
C THR A 111 -3.90 -0.62 -4.66
N ASP A 112 -5.12 -0.19 -4.95
CA ASP A 112 -6.10 0.23 -3.96
C ASP A 112 -6.58 -0.95 -3.10
N VAL A 113 -6.06 -1.01 -1.88
CA VAL A 113 -6.31 -2.11 -0.94
C VAL A 113 -7.75 -2.09 -0.42
N THR A 114 -8.47 -0.98 -0.52
CA THR A 114 -9.89 -0.94 -0.15
C THR A 114 -10.78 -1.84 -1.00
N ARG A 115 -10.28 -2.24 -2.18
CA ARG A 115 -10.95 -3.15 -3.12
C ARG A 115 -10.68 -4.62 -2.83
N PHE A 116 -9.81 -4.90 -1.87
CA PHE A 116 -9.46 -6.25 -1.48
C PHE A 116 -10.42 -6.77 -0.39
N PRO A 117 -10.59 -8.09 -0.23
CA PRO A 117 -11.42 -8.66 0.82
C PRO A 117 -11.03 -8.18 2.23
N LEU A 118 -11.95 -8.26 3.19
CA LEU A 118 -11.57 -8.06 4.59
C LEU A 118 -10.55 -9.13 5.02
N PRO A 119 -9.50 -8.76 5.77
CA PRO A 119 -8.64 -9.72 6.45
C PRO A 119 -9.46 -10.68 7.31
N LYS A 120 -9.00 -11.94 7.44
CA LYS A 120 -9.74 -12.98 8.18
C LYS A 120 -9.95 -12.64 9.66
N ASN A 121 -9.07 -11.84 10.25
CA ASN A 121 -9.21 -11.29 11.60
C ASN A 121 -8.85 -9.79 11.59
N PRO A 122 -9.82 -8.89 11.34
CA PRO A 122 -9.57 -7.46 11.33
C PRO A 122 -9.06 -6.89 12.66
N GLN A 123 -9.36 -7.54 13.79
CA GLN A 123 -8.91 -7.08 15.12
C GLN A 123 -7.38 -7.19 15.27
N ALA A 124 -6.77 -8.16 14.58
CA ALA A 124 -5.31 -8.33 14.50
C ALA A 124 -4.65 -7.42 13.43
N VAL A 125 -5.38 -6.43 12.93
CA VAL A 125 -4.86 -5.41 12.02
C VAL A 125 -4.63 -4.10 12.77
N ILE A 126 -3.38 -3.62 12.77
CA ILE A 126 -3.02 -2.35 13.39
C ILE A 126 -2.24 -1.51 12.38
N PHE A 127 -2.83 -0.38 11.98
CA PHE A 127 -2.14 0.65 11.22
C PHE A 127 -1.35 1.55 12.16
N VAL A 128 -0.14 1.95 11.75
CA VAL A 128 0.59 3.02 12.42
C VAL A 128 0.84 4.11 11.38
N GLY A 129 0.12 5.23 11.51
CA GLY A 129 0.25 6.41 10.66
C GLY A 129 1.03 7.52 11.33
N ALA A 130 1.54 8.47 10.55
CA ALA A 130 2.25 9.63 11.04
C ALA A 130 1.41 10.92 10.90
N THR A 131 1.54 11.84 11.85
CA THR A 131 0.68 13.03 11.94
C THR A 131 1.00 14.10 10.91
N ASP A 132 2.27 14.19 10.51
CA ASP A 132 2.85 15.25 9.66
C ASP A 132 3.52 14.63 8.42
N ASP A 133 2.94 13.55 7.91
CA ASP A 133 3.46 12.79 6.78
C ASP A 133 3.17 13.51 5.44
N GLY A 134 4.24 13.97 4.78
CA GLY A 134 4.14 14.62 3.47
C GLY A 134 3.87 13.68 2.30
N TYR A 135 4.03 12.37 2.48
CA TYR A 135 3.71 11.37 1.46
C TYR A 135 2.29 10.83 1.64
N ILE A 136 1.93 10.51 2.89
CA ILE A 136 0.71 9.75 3.22
C ILE A 136 -0.22 10.58 4.10
N PRO A 137 -1.22 11.29 3.52
CA PRO A 137 -2.17 12.06 4.30
C PRO A 137 -3.05 11.15 5.18
N ARG A 138 -3.46 11.67 6.35
CA ARG A 138 -4.25 10.92 7.34
C ARG A 138 -5.52 10.30 6.77
N HIS A 139 -6.20 11.00 5.85
CA HIS A 139 -7.45 10.51 5.27
C HIS A 139 -7.26 9.18 4.54
N SER A 140 -6.09 8.95 3.93
CA SER A 140 -5.81 7.71 3.19
C SER A 140 -5.72 6.51 4.14
N VAL A 141 -5.08 6.68 5.30
CA VAL A 141 -5.04 5.65 6.36
C VAL A 141 -6.45 5.38 6.89
N MET A 142 -7.24 6.43 7.10
CA MET A 142 -8.62 6.30 7.58
C MET A 142 -9.55 5.64 6.57
N GLU A 143 -9.34 5.86 5.28
CA GLU A 143 -10.09 5.20 4.21
C GLU A 143 -9.84 3.69 4.19
N LEU A 144 -8.58 3.27 4.38
CA LEU A 144 -8.25 1.86 4.52
C LEU A 144 -8.82 1.25 5.82
N GLN A 145 -8.75 1.97 6.94
CA GLN A 145 -9.37 1.54 8.20
C GLN A 145 -10.88 1.37 8.06
N LYS A 146 -11.56 2.30 7.36
CA LYS A 146 -13.00 2.22 7.09
C LYS A 146 -13.35 1.01 6.22
N ALA A 147 -12.51 0.66 5.25
CA ALA A 147 -12.69 -0.54 4.44
C ALA A 147 -12.56 -1.82 5.28
N TRP A 148 -11.77 -1.79 6.37
CA TRP A 148 -11.53 -2.92 7.27
C TRP A 148 -12.05 -2.66 8.69
N PRO A 149 -13.38 -2.64 8.90
CA PRO A 149 -13.97 -2.39 10.21
C PRO A 149 -13.46 -3.40 11.25
N GLY A 150 -13.14 -2.89 12.44
CA GLY A 150 -12.55 -3.65 13.54
C GLY A 150 -11.01 -3.59 13.60
N SER A 151 -10.36 -3.03 12.58
CA SER A 151 -8.93 -2.68 12.64
C SER A 151 -8.69 -1.41 13.47
N GLU A 152 -7.47 -1.30 14.00
CA GLU A 152 -7.04 -0.17 14.83
C GLU A 152 -6.08 0.74 14.06
N VAL A 153 -6.17 2.06 14.29
CA VAL A 153 -5.18 3.03 13.83
C VAL A 153 -4.50 3.67 15.02
N ARG A 154 -3.17 3.66 15.01
CA ARG A 154 -2.32 4.39 15.95
C ARG A 154 -1.63 5.51 15.21
N TRP A 155 -1.47 6.64 15.88
CA TRP A 155 -0.80 7.82 15.34
C TRP A 155 0.49 8.11 16.09
N VAL A 156 1.56 8.38 15.36
CA VAL A 156 2.84 8.85 15.88
C VAL A 156 3.19 10.22 15.32
N THR A 157 3.93 11.02 16.09
CA THR A 157 4.29 12.38 15.66
C THR A 157 5.40 12.39 14.59
N GLY A 158 5.44 13.44 13.77
CA GLY A 158 6.47 13.64 12.75
C GLY A 158 6.07 13.21 11.33
N GLY A 159 7.02 13.32 10.41
CA GLY A 159 6.87 12.92 9.00
C GLY A 159 7.19 11.45 8.74
N HIS A 160 7.11 11.05 7.47
CA HIS A 160 7.24 9.65 7.04
C HIS A 160 8.49 8.95 7.60
N VAL A 161 9.67 9.54 7.40
CA VAL A 161 10.94 8.93 7.85
C VAL A 161 11.20 9.22 9.33
N SER A 162 11.00 10.46 9.77
CA SER A 162 11.31 10.86 11.15
C SER A 162 10.45 10.11 12.17
N SER A 163 9.18 9.87 11.86
CA SER A 163 8.28 9.14 12.76
C SER A 163 8.74 7.70 12.99
N PHE A 164 9.20 7.02 11.94
CA PHE A 164 9.72 5.65 12.06
C PHE A 164 11.01 5.58 12.89
N LEU A 165 11.93 6.54 12.71
CA LEU A 165 13.19 6.58 13.45
C LEU A 165 12.99 6.96 14.92
N LEU A 166 12.06 7.88 15.21
CA LEU A 166 11.88 8.45 16.55
C LEU A 166 10.84 7.71 17.41
N HIS A 167 9.95 6.93 16.80
CA HIS A 167 8.87 6.23 17.52
C HIS A 167 8.93 4.71 17.35
N ASN A 168 10.12 4.12 17.21
CA ASN A 168 10.30 2.68 16.97
C ASN A 168 9.53 1.80 17.99
N ASP A 169 9.48 2.22 19.25
CA ASP A 169 8.73 1.53 20.31
C ASP A 169 7.24 1.41 20.00
N SER A 170 6.62 2.43 19.41
CA SER A 170 5.21 2.40 19.01
C SER A 170 4.95 1.35 17.93
N PHE A 171 5.85 1.24 16.94
CA PHE A 171 5.74 0.22 15.88
C PHE A 171 5.95 -1.19 16.45
N ARG A 172 6.97 -1.38 17.30
CA ARG A 172 7.23 -2.67 17.98
C ARG A 172 6.06 -3.09 18.84
N LYS A 173 5.48 -2.17 19.61
CA LYS A 173 4.29 -2.43 20.43
C LYS A 173 3.09 -2.81 19.58
N ALA A 174 2.89 -2.16 18.42
CA ALA A 174 1.83 -2.56 17.49
C ALA A 174 2.02 -4.01 17.01
N ILE A 175 3.25 -4.43 16.69
CA ILE A 175 3.54 -5.82 16.29
C ILE A 175 3.13 -6.80 17.38
N VAL A 176 3.58 -6.57 18.61
CA VAL A 176 3.26 -7.43 19.76
C VAL A 176 1.74 -7.49 19.99
N ASP A 177 1.10 -6.33 20.09
CA ASP A 177 -0.34 -6.25 20.36
C ASP A 177 -1.17 -6.92 19.24
N ALA A 178 -0.74 -6.83 17.97
CA ALA A 178 -1.43 -7.48 16.85
C ALA A 178 -1.26 -9.00 16.88
N LEU A 179 -0.07 -9.49 17.23
CA LEU A 179 0.17 -10.93 17.41
C LEU A 179 -0.62 -11.49 18.60
N ASP A 180 -0.78 -10.74 19.68
CA ASP A 180 -1.57 -11.16 20.84
C ASP A 180 -3.06 -11.32 20.53
N ARG A 181 -3.56 -10.66 19.48
CA ARG A 181 -4.95 -10.75 19.00
C ARG A 181 -5.22 -11.92 18.04
N LEU A 182 -4.20 -12.70 17.70
CA LEU A 182 -4.33 -13.99 17.00
C LEU A 182 -4.53 -15.13 18.00
#